data_AF-A0A292QU03-F1
#
_entry.id   AF-A0A292QU03-F1
#
_cell.length_a   1.000
_cell.length_b   1.000
_cell.length_c   1.000
_cell.angle_alpha   90.00
_cell.angle_beta   90.00
_cell.angle_gamma   90.00
#
_symmetry.space_group_name_H-M   'P 1'
#
loop_
_entity.id
_entity.type
_entity.pdbx_description
1 polymer ?
#
loop_
_entity_poly.entity_id
_entity_poly.type
_entity_poly.pdbx_seq_one_letter_code
_entity_poly.pdbx_strand_id
1 'polypeptide(L)' 'MKKVIICLGFLCAVVSISSVAYSQIATTPTDFRSGCCSHHGGVAYCGKNGYYICNDGTQSPSCRCR' A
#
# COMPACT_ATOMS: atom_id res chain seq x y z
N MET A 1 -32.03 33.70 3.76
CA MET A 1 -32.14 32.78 2.60
C MET A 1 -30.82 32.63 1.82
N LYS A 2 -30.10 33.71 1.51
CA LYS A 2 -28.78 33.66 0.81
C LYS A 2 -27.67 32.89 1.56
N LYS A 3 -27.70 32.88 2.90
CA LYS A 3 -26.74 32.13 3.74
C LYS A 3 -26.86 30.60 3.60
N VAL A 4 -28.07 30.10 3.34
CA VAL A 4 -28.34 28.65 3.17
C VAL A 4 -27.76 28.13 1.85
N ILE A 5 -27.82 28.96 0.80
CA ILE A 5 -27.27 28.63 -0.53
C ILE A 5 -25.73 28.54 -0.48
N ILE A 6 -25.08 29.40 0.30
CA ILE A 6 -23.62 29.39 0.49
C ILE A 6 -23.18 28.12 1.23
N CYS A 7 -23.90 27.73 2.29
CA CYS A 7 -23.61 26.49 3.02
C CYS A 7 -23.79 25.24 2.17
N LEU A 8 -24.86 25.17 1.35
CA LEU A 8 -25.09 24.03 0.46
C LEU A 8 -23.97 23.89 -0.59
N GLY A 9 -23.51 25.00 -1.16
CA GLY A 9 -22.42 24.98 -2.15
C GLY A 9 -21.08 24.52 -1.57
N PHE A 10 -20.76 24.95 -0.34
CA PHE A 10 -19.52 24.57 0.34
C PHE A 10 -19.51 23.08 0.74
N LEU A 11 -20.66 22.55 1.15
CA LEU A 11 -20.84 21.14 1.51
C LEU A 11 -20.67 20.20 0.31
N CYS A 12 -21.16 20.58 -0.87
CA CYS A 12 -20.95 19.80 -2.09
C CYS A 12 -19.49 19.81 -2.54
N ALA A 13 -18.78 20.94 -2.37
CA ALA A 13 -17.37 21.04 -2.77
C ALA A 13 -16.45 20.13 -1.94
N VAL A 14 -16.69 19.98 -0.63
CA VAL A 14 -15.87 19.11 0.24
C VAL A 14 -16.08 17.61 -0.03
N VAL A 15 -17.28 17.22 -0.49
CA VAL A 15 -17.58 15.82 -0.89
C VAL A 15 -16.87 15.45 -2.18
N SER A 16 -16.74 16.37 -3.14
CA SER A 16 -16.05 16.13 -4.41
C SER A 16 -14.52 16.01 -4.25
N ILE A 17 -13.93 16.68 -3.27
CA ILE A 17 -12.48 16.68 -3.05
C ILE A 17 -12.02 15.38 -2.35
N SER A 18 -12.91 14.71 -1.61
CA SER A 18 -12.57 13.49 -0.86
C SER A 18 -12.55 12.22 -1.70
N SER A 19 -13.17 12.21 -2.90
CA SER A 19 -13.13 11.05 -3.81
C SER A 19 -11.79 10.88 -4.56
N VAL A 20 -10.92 11.90 -4.60
CA VAL A 20 -9.68 11.86 -5.39
C VAL A 20 -8.47 11.29 -4.61
N ALA A 21 -8.57 11.15 -3.28
CA ALA A 21 -7.47 10.70 -2.43
C ALA A 21 -7.38 9.18 -2.25
N TYR A 22 -8.37 8.40 -2.70
CA TYR A 22 -8.43 6.96 -2.43
C TYR A 22 -7.70 6.06 -3.44
N SER A 23 -7.20 6.58 -4.56
CA SER A 23 -6.69 5.74 -5.66
C SER A 23 -5.23 5.29 -5.55
N GLN A 24 -4.54 5.54 -4.42
CA GLN A 24 -3.13 5.14 -4.25
C GLN A 24 -2.89 4.32 -2.98
N ILE A 25 -3.85 3.45 -2.62
CA ILE A 25 -3.52 2.32 -1.75
C ILE A 25 -2.48 1.51 -2.52
N ALA A 26 -1.22 1.69 -2.13
CA ALA A 26 -0.09 0.94 -2.64
C ALA A 26 -0.33 -0.55 -2.32
N THR A 27 -1.01 -1.24 -3.23
CA THR A 27 -0.80 -2.67 -3.41
C THR A 27 0.65 -2.80 -3.83
N THR A 28 1.53 -2.93 -2.84
CA THR A 28 2.81 -3.59 -3.06
C THR A 28 2.48 -4.85 -3.84
N PRO A 29 3.14 -5.10 -4.98
CA PRO A 29 2.94 -6.35 -5.69
C PRO A 29 3.21 -7.45 -4.67
N THR A 30 2.14 -8.11 -4.23
CA THR A 30 2.24 -9.46 -3.76
C THR A 30 2.55 -10.25 -5.01
N ASP A 31 3.82 -10.15 -5.47
CA ASP A 31 4.49 -11.27 -6.10
C ASP A 31 4.02 -12.48 -5.32
N PHE A 32 3.55 -13.50 -6.03
CA PHE A 32 3.10 -14.74 -5.44
C PHE A 32 4.28 -15.35 -4.65
N ARG A 33 4.46 -14.86 -3.41
CA ARG A 33 5.44 -15.20 -2.38
C ARG A 33 5.06 -16.53 -1.74
N SER A 34 4.31 -17.38 -2.44
CA SER A 34 3.89 -18.67 -1.92
C SER A 34 5.14 -19.48 -1.58
N GLY A 35 5.42 -19.60 -0.27
CA GLY A 35 6.56 -20.32 0.30
C GLY A 35 7.77 -19.47 0.72
N CYS A 36 7.91 -18.23 0.23
CA CYS A 36 9.06 -17.39 0.56
C CYS A 36 9.03 -16.93 2.01
N CYS A 37 10.14 -17.13 2.73
CA CYS A 37 10.24 -16.83 4.16
C CYS A 37 9.15 -17.51 5.00
N SER A 38 8.58 -18.63 4.56
CA SER A 38 7.51 -19.36 5.26
C SER A 38 7.90 -19.77 6.68
N HIS A 39 9.17 -20.16 6.88
CA HIS A 39 9.74 -20.48 8.20
C HIS A 39 10.21 -19.24 8.98
N HIS A 40 10.26 -18.08 8.33
CA HIS A 40 10.80 -16.82 8.84
C HIS A 40 9.70 -15.75 9.03
N GLY A 41 8.44 -16.18 9.20
CA GLY A 41 7.30 -15.30 9.45
C GLY A 41 6.81 -14.53 8.22
N GLY A 42 7.18 -14.96 7.02
CA GLY A 42 6.89 -14.27 5.78
C GLY A 42 7.95 -13.23 5.41
N VAL A 43 7.75 -12.61 4.25
CA VAL A 43 8.71 -11.67 3.68
C VAL A 43 8.44 -10.26 4.20
N ALA A 44 9.49 -9.56 4.64
CA ALA A 44 9.45 -8.16 5.05
C ALA A 44 9.54 -7.21 3.84
N TYR A 45 10.65 -7.22 3.12
CA TYR A 45 10.92 -6.28 2.01
C TYR A 45 11.89 -6.85 0.97
N CYS A 46 12.08 -6.14 -0.16
CA CYS A 46 13.10 -6.47 -1.15
C CYS A 46 14.45 -5.83 -0.78
N GLY A 47 15.48 -6.64 -0.59
CA GLY A 47 16.84 -6.18 -0.34
C GLY A 47 17.46 -5.56 -1.60
N LYS A 48 18.43 -4.66 -1.41
CA LYS A 48 19.15 -3.98 -2.51
C LYS A 48 19.91 -4.93 -3.44
N ASN A 49 20.18 -6.15 -2.98
CA ASN A 49 20.82 -7.20 -3.76
C ASN A 49 19.83 -8.02 -4.60
N GLY A 50 18.55 -7.65 -4.63
CA GLY A 50 17.51 -8.32 -5.42
C GLY A 50 17.01 -9.63 -4.81
N TYR A 51 17.25 -9.85 -3.51
CA TYR A 51 16.69 -10.96 -2.73
C TYR A 51 15.72 -10.44 -1.70
N TYR A 52 14.67 -11.20 -1.41
CA TYR A 52 13.75 -10.85 -0.34
C TYR A 52 14.43 -10.98 1.03
N ILE A 53 14.12 -10.03 1.91
CA ILE A 53 14.47 -10.07 3.33
C ILE A 53 13.22 -10.51 4.10
N CYS A 54 13.40 -11.48 5.01
CA CYS A 54 12.36 -12.07 5.84
C CYS A 54 12.07 -11.22 7.08
N ASN A 55 10.95 -11.49 7.76
CA ASN A 55 10.53 -10.73 8.96
C ASN A 55 11.45 -10.91 10.17
N ASP A 56 12.23 -12.00 10.22
CA ASP A 56 13.28 -12.21 11.21
C ASP A 56 14.62 -11.51 10.86
N GLY A 57 14.67 -10.78 9.74
CA GLY A 57 15.84 -10.05 9.28
C GLY A 57 16.80 -10.86 8.39
N THR A 58 16.56 -12.17 8.22
CA THR A 58 17.38 -13.01 7.34
C THR A 58 17.07 -12.78 5.87
N GLN A 59 18.03 -13.07 4.99
CA GLN A 59 17.81 -13.05 3.56
C GLN A 59 17.26 -14.39 3.08
N SER A 60 16.23 -14.36 2.24
CA SER A 60 15.75 -15.56 1.56
C SER A 60 16.83 -16.10 0.61
N PRO A 61 17.25 -17.37 0.74
CA PRO A 61 18.31 -17.94 -0.08
C PRO A 61 17.89 -18.21 -1.53
N SER A 62 16.58 -18.31 -1.78
CA SER A 62 16.02 -18.72 -3.08
C SER A 62 15.05 -17.71 -3.67
N CYS A 63 14.44 -16.86 -2.84
CA CYS A 63 13.44 -15.91 -3.32
C CYS A 63 14.05 -14.57 -3.68
N ARG A 64 13.98 -14.24 -4.98
CA ARG A 64 14.39 -12.95 -5.54
C ARG A 64 13.19 -12.06 -5.78
N CYS A 65 13.39 -10.76 -5.63
CA CYS A 65 12.43 -9.73 -6.00
C CYS A 65 12.88 -9.11 -7.33
N ARG A 66 11.97 -9.02 -8.30
CA ARG A 66 12.21 -8.43 -9.63
C ARG A 66 11.24 -7.30 -9.87
#